data_AF-A0A7K5JKN8-F1
#
_entry.id   AF-A0A7K5JKN8-F1
#
_cell.length_a   1.000
_cell.length_b   1.000
_cell.length_c   1.000
_cell.angle_alpha   90.00
_cell.angle_beta   90.00
_cell.angle_gamma   90.00
#
_symmetry.space_group_name_H-M   'P 1'
#
loop_
_entity.id
_entity.type
_entity.pdbx_description
1 polymer ?
#
loop_
_entity_poly.entity_id
_entity_poly.type
_entity_poly.pdbx_seq_one_letter_code
_entity_poly.pdbx_strand_id
1 'polypeptide(L)'
;AAIASTDMGLLLRDDVFVDFFNTFLNLPVFGQTPIYISGTGQWNLWPELLSHLDPSPTALLAWLEKHRLPHFCKSSLCLHLVLCQKLLGFIRSEEAAELLNWRSADQWLLEKCISGSQGMQHFRAFVQGTAGEELTDFWLTTERLLGLDESDTSQRDLYLSLIDRLKASHLREGSSVITLCTTITGSLPKAKHIQSISNRRDILRKMQEQALFMIQSYWLPKFFTHCKMGIEAEESCQPLLQEYQTRLLQADWQEPSGFSETPSMMHIKRSQGLSGPYCSRKAKAKMWVLVKEGRGTQEMKRPSFHVKPERQPRSAGSTRELRLGKDAVGSTPQQSEHPANTALDGKGGVTPPRRSGAEQVSRLEDLCKEKILSSLPSSAPLVQLPSLKGSARTLSFLPWALSADSCAGRPFRDFLQHQDRPMETHLLDLWHDLEEFLPVVLDSSRENSFFLRHLTGDKICKTYLEEDNIQKLPLESRTLTKLWNHLIFGEFSPWIFRAQKEICKVLCCFYEEFLAADDRTFLQFMSPGGDVPVPEMQGLTADRAESFLLSQRINQTLKLSQALHGTRNLEGVSSESWQLLASRDLQKGGSTQAEMELLL
;
A
#
# COMPACT_ATOMS: atom_id res chain seq x y z
N ALA A 1 1.09 5.08 22.19
CA ALA A 1 0.59 5.68 23.45
C ALA A 1 -0.30 6.90 23.15
N ALA A 2 0.25 8.12 23.10
CA ALA A 2 -0.50 9.39 23.12
C ALA A 2 -1.85 9.43 22.36
N ILE A 3 -1.86 9.15 21.04
CA ILE A 3 -3.06 9.24 20.18
C ILE A 3 -4.26 8.42 20.73
N ALA A 4 -4.03 7.23 21.27
CA ALA A 4 -5.08 6.36 21.82
C ALA A 4 -5.65 6.84 23.18
N SER A 5 -5.07 7.90 23.74
CA SER A 5 -5.45 8.54 25.01
C SER A 5 -5.84 10.02 24.83
N THR A 6 -5.94 10.50 23.60
CA THR A 6 -6.35 11.88 23.28
C THR A 6 -7.80 11.88 22.78
N ASP A 7 -8.59 12.83 23.29
CA ASP A 7 -9.95 13.13 22.85
C ASP A 7 -10.02 13.38 21.32
N MET A 8 -10.99 12.78 20.64
CA MET A 8 -11.13 12.89 19.19
C MET A 8 -11.40 14.33 18.73
N GLY A 9 -12.12 15.14 19.52
CA GLY A 9 -12.35 16.56 19.25
C GLY A 9 -11.10 17.44 19.40
N LEU A 10 -10.05 16.95 20.06
CA LEU A 10 -8.70 17.55 20.01
C LEU A 10 -7.90 17.03 18.81
N LEU A 11 -7.93 15.72 18.53
CA LEU A 11 -7.22 15.13 17.38
C LEU A 11 -7.69 15.73 16.03
N LEU A 12 -8.99 15.97 15.87
CA LEU A 12 -9.59 16.57 14.66
C LEU A 12 -9.27 18.06 14.45
N ARG A 13 -8.43 18.68 15.31
CA ARG A 13 -7.87 20.02 15.09
C ARG A 13 -6.54 20.00 14.33
N ASP A 14 -5.89 18.84 14.25
CA ASP A 14 -4.68 18.64 13.47
C ASP A 14 -5.06 18.17 12.06
N ASP A 15 -4.95 19.06 11.07
CA ASP A 15 -5.23 18.77 9.66
C ASP A 15 -4.40 17.59 9.12
N VAL A 16 -3.23 17.30 9.71
CA VAL A 16 -2.40 16.14 9.35
C VAL A 16 -2.99 14.85 9.92
N PHE A 17 -3.43 14.83 11.18
CA PHE A 17 -4.21 13.71 11.73
C PHE A 17 -5.48 13.46 10.89
N VAL A 18 -6.23 14.53 10.56
CA VAL A 18 -7.47 14.45 9.77
C VAL A 18 -7.22 13.77 8.41
N ASP A 19 -6.13 14.12 7.72
CA ASP A 19 -5.75 13.50 6.44
C ASP A 19 -5.46 11.99 6.55
N PHE A 20 -4.63 11.59 7.53
CA PHE A 20 -4.32 10.18 7.78
C PHE A 20 -5.55 9.39 8.24
N PHE A 21 -6.41 9.99 9.06
CA PHE A 21 -7.61 9.34 9.59
C PHE A 21 -8.72 9.24 8.54
N ASN A 22 -8.94 10.25 7.70
CA ASN A 22 -9.83 10.18 6.52
C ASN A 22 -9.38 9.06 5.56
N THR A 23 -8.07 8.97 5.29
CA THR A 23 -7.50 7.92 4.43
C THR A 23 -7.80 6.53 4.99
N PHE A 24 -7.58 6.34 6.30
CA PHE A 24 -7.93 5.11 7.02
C PHE A 24 -9.43 4.78 7.00
N LEU A 25 -10.28 5.77 7.28
CA LEU A 25 -11.74 5.60 7.36
C LEU A 25 -12.39 5.20 6.02
N ASN A 26 -11.69 5.45 4.91
CA ASN A 26 -12.14 5.11 3.55
C ASN A 26 -11.56 3.78 3.03
N LEU A 27 -10.92 2.97 3.89
CA LEU A 27 -10.47 1.64 3.52
C LEU A 27 -11.66 0.70 3.24
N PRO A 28 -11.65 -0.09 2.13
CA PRO A 28 -12.80 -0.88 1.70
C PRO A 28 -13.23 -2.01 2.64
N VAL A 29 -12.51 -2.28 3.73
CA VAL A 29 -12.93 -3.22 4.78
C VAL A 29 -14.16 -2.72 5.54
N PHE A 30 -14.19 -1.46 5.98
CA PHE A 30 -15.23 -0.89 6.86
C PHE A 30 -16.59 -0.77 6.18
N GLY A 31 -17.68 -1.06 6.88
CA GLY A 31 -19.04 -0.91 6.35
C GLY A 31 -19.42 0.56 6.17
N GLN A 32 -19.27 1.33 7.25
CA GLN A 32 -19.40 2.79 7.24
C GLN A 32 -18.03 3.45 7.03
N THR A 33 -17.93 4.31 6.01
CA THR A 33 -16.73 5.08 5.62
C THR A 33 -17.01 6.59 5.66
N PRO A 34 -16.84 7.24 6.83
CA PRO A 34 -17.03 8.69 6.96
C PRO A 34 -15.81 9.50 6.47
N ILE A 35 -16.02 10.79 6.18
CA ILE A 35 -14.98 11.80 5.94
C ILE A 35 -15.29 13.06 6.74
N TYR A 36 -14.26 13.66 7.34
CA TYR A 36 -14.31 14.98 7.96
C TYR A 36 -13.64 16.03 7.07
N ILE A 37 -14.28 17.19 6.93
CA ILE A 37 -13.78 18.35 6.18
C ILE A 37 -13.52 19.47 7.20
N SER A 38 -12.32 19.52 7.76
CA SER A 38 -11.96 20.38 8.92
C SER A 38 -12.23 21.87 8.66
N GLY A 39 -11.93 22.37 7.46
CA GLY A 39 -12.21 23.77 7.06
C GLY A 39 -13.70 24.16 7.03
N THR A 40 -14.62 23.20 7.23
CA THR A 40 -16.07 23.45 7.33
C THR A 40 -16.72 22.83 8.58
N GLY A 41 -15.99 22.02 9.35
CA GLY A 41 -16.57 21.18 10.42
C GLY A 41 -17.48 20.04 9.92
N GLN A 42 -17.60 19.82 8.61
CA GLN A 42 -18.59 18.91 8.05
C GLN A 42 -18.14 17.44 8.03
N TRP A 43 -19.01 16.56 8.52
CA TRP A 43 -18.94 15.12 8.32
C TRP A 43 -19.78 14.68 7.13
N ASN A 44 -19.13 14.07 6.14
CA ASN A 44 -19.76 13.39 5.01
C ASN A 44 -19.79 11.88 5.28
N LEU A 45 -20.97 11.27 5.23
CA LEU A 45 -21.17 9.85 5.57
C LEU A 45 -21.43 9.01 4.33
N TRP A 46 -20.79 7.84 4.23
CA TRP A 46 -21.21 6.81 3.28
C TRP A 46 -21.17 5.38 3.87
N PRO A 47 -22.25 4.59 3.76
CA PRO A 47 -23.58 4.99 3.28
C PRO A 47 -24.20 6.17 4.06
N GLU A 48 -25.01 6.95 3.36
CA GLU A 48 -25.77 8.03 3.98
C GLU A 48 -26.80 7.45 4.98
N LEU A 49 -27.06 8.20 6.05
CA LEU A 49 -28.06 7.85 7.06
C LEU A 49 -29.49 8.04 6.53
N LEU A 50 -30.45 7.38 7.18
CA LEU A 50 -31.88 7.58 6.93
C LEU A 50 -32.30 9.00 7.30
N SER A 51 -33.03 9.69 6.43
CA SER A 51 -33.33 11.13 6.57
C SER A 51 -34.33 11.49 7.69
N HIS A 52 -34.81 10.50 8.44
CA HIS A 52 -35.62 10.69 9.65
C HIS A 52 -34.80 10.59 10.96
N LEU A 53 -33.52 10.22 10.86
CA LEU A 53 -32.59 10.27 11.99
C LEU A 53 -32.01 11.68 12.09
N ASP A 54 -31.86 12.19 13.32
CA ASP A 54 -31.12 13.42 13.61
C ASP A 54 -29.78 13.04 14.28
N PRO A 55 -28.72 12.76 13.50
CA PRO A 55 -27.50 12.16 14.02
C PRO A 55 -26.67 13.17 14.80
N SER A 56 -26.36 12.85 16.06
CA SER A 56 -25.48 13.67 16.89
C SER A 56 -24.01 13.52 16.43
N PRO A 57 -23.30 14.63 16.15
CA PRO A 57 -21.86 14.62 15.94
C PRO A 57 -21.09 13.99 17.12
N THR A 58 -21.51 14.28 18.36
CA THR A 58 -20.91 13.68 19.57
C THR A 58 -21.05 12.15 19.60
N ALA A 59 -22.18 11.62 19.15
CA ALA A 59 -22.36 10.17 19.04
C ALA A 59 -21.51 9.55 17.92
N LEU A 60 -21.24 10.30 16.84
CA LEU A 60 -20.33 9.87 15.78
C LEU A 60 -18.88 9.83 16.29
N LEU A 61 -18.43 10.86 17.02
CA LEU A 61 -17.11 10.88 17.65
C LEU A 61 -16.93 9.71 18.63
N ALA A 62 -17.88 9.49 19.53
CA ALA A 62 -17.83 8.38 20.50
C ALA A 62 -17.83 6.99 19.82
N TRP A 63 -18.51 6.83 18.68
CA TRP A 63 -18.42 5.61 17.87
C TRP A 63 -17.05 5.48 17.19
N LEU A 64 -16.50 6.56 16.65
CA LEU A 64 -15.16 6.58 16.04
C LEU A 64 -14.06 6.24 17.07
N GLU A 65 -14.11 6.83 18.26
CA GLU A 65 -13.19 6.55 19.38
C GLU A 65 -13.23 5.08 19.80
N LYS A 66 -14.43 4.48 19.85
CA LYS A 66 -14.61 3.09 20.29
C LYS A 66 -14.34 2.05 19.20
N HIS A 67 -14.70 2.33 17.94
CA HIS A 67 -14.78 1.34 16.86
C HIS A 67 -13.90 1.64 15.63
N ARG A 68 -13.13 2.74 15.63
CA ARG A 68 -12.19 3.09 14.54
C ARG A 68 -10.80 3.50 15.04
N LEU A 69 -10.69 4.36 16.06
CA LEU A 69 -9.42 4.83 16.59
C LEU A 69 -8.48 3.70 17.08
N PRO A 70 -8.94 2.61 17.75
CA PRO A 70 -8.05 1.54 18.20
C PRO A 70 -7.43 0.79 17.01
N HIS A 71 -8.19 0.61 15.93
CA HIS A 71 -7.72 0.00 14.69
C HIS A 71 -6.80 0.95 13.90
N PHE A 72 -7.06 2.27 13.93
CA PHE A 72 -6.13 3.26 13.39
C PHE A 72 -4.78 3.19 14.10
N CYS A 73 -4.75 3.16 15.44
CA CYS A 73 -3.52 2.97 16.21
C CYS A 73 -2.82 1.62 15.94
N LYS A 74 -3.54 0.59 15.48
CA LYS A 74 -2.96 -0.68 14.99
C LYS A 74 -2.43 -0.60 13.54
N SER A 75 -2.75 0.41 12.75
CA SER A 75 -2.39 0.53 11.31
C SER A 75 -0.94 0.94 11.05
N SER A 76 -0.49 0.85 9.78
CA SER A 76 0.76 1.50 9.32
C SER A 76 0.60 3.01 9.11
N LEU A 77 -0.61 3.48 8.79
CA LEU A 77 -0.92 4.90 8.63
C LEU A 77 -0.65 5.69 9.91
N CYS A 78 -0.98 5.13 11.08
CA CYS A 78 -0.66 5.78 12.37
C CYS A 78 0.85 5.84 12.64
N LEU A 79 1.65 4.85 12.21
CA LEU A 79 3.12 4.91 12.34
C LEU A 79 3.69 6.00 11.41
N HIS A 80 3.15 6.12 10.20
CA HIS A 80 3.53 7.18 9.25
C HIS A 80 3.08 8.57 9.71
N LEU A 81 1.93 8.70 10.38
CA LEU A 81 1.52 9.93 11.06
C LEU A 81 2.51 10.32 12.17
N VAL A 82 2.91 9.38 13.04
CA VAL A 82 3.89 9.66 14.11
C VAL A 82 5.26 10.05 13.53
N LEU A 83 5.69 9.43 12.42
CA LEU A 83 6.88 9.86 11.69
C LEU A 83 6.69 11.26 11.09
N CYS A 84 5.59 11.51 10.38
CA CYS A 84 5.25 12.82 9.79
C CYS A 84 5.30 13.93 10.85
N GLN A 85 4.66 13.73 12.00
CA GLN A 85 4.70 14.68 13.12
C GLN A 85 6.11 14.88 13.70
N LYS A 86 6.98 13.87 13.69
CA LYS A 86 8.40 13.99 14.07
C LYS A 86 9.24 14.73 13.01
N LEU A 87 8.85 14.70 11.73
CA LEU A 87 9.47 15.51 10.68
C LEU A 87 8.97 16.96 10.76
N LEU A 88 7.66 17.18 10.89
CA LEU A 88 7.07 18.51 11.06
C LEU A 88 7.57 19.23 12.31
N GLY A 89 7.64 18.55 13.45
CA GLY A 89 8.22 19.10 14.68
C GLY A 89 9.71 19.47 14.56
N PHE A 90 10.45 18.83 13.65
CA PHE A 90 11.83 19.21 13.32
C PHE A 90 11.87 20.39 12.32
N ILE A 91 10.98 20.43 11.32
CA ILE A 91 10.89 21.57 10.38
C ILE A 91 10.53 22.87 11.12
N ARG A 92 9.71 22.77 12.18
CA ARG A 92 9.28 23.89 13.04
C ARG A 92 10.28 24.28 14.15
N SER A 93 11.37 23.54 14.32
CA SER A 93 12.40 23.85 15.34
C SER A 93 13.30 24.98 14.84
N GLU A 94 13.55 25.96 15.69
CA GLU A 94 14.49 27.07 15.42
C GLU A 94 15.91 26.52 15.28
N GLU A 95 16.29 25.56 16.12
CA GLU A 95 17.61 24.91 16.10
C GLU A 95 17.85 24.13 14.79
N ALA A 96 16.81 23.50 14.24
CA ALA A 96 16.86 22.82 12.95
C ALA A 96 16.92 23.82 11.78
N ALA A 97 16.18 24.94 11.86
CA ALA A 97 16.22 25.99 10.86
C ALA A 97 17.60 26.67 10.79
N GLU A 98 18.24 26.96 11.93
CA GLU A 98 19.62 27.43 12.01
C GLU A 98 20.61 26.40 11.42
N LEU A 99 20.53 25.14 11.88
CA LEU A 99 21.42 24.06 11.45
C LEU A 99 21.41 23.84 9.93
N LEU A 100 20.24 23.98 9.30
CA LEU A 100 20.02 23.71 7.87
C LEU A 100 19.91 24.99 7.02
N ASN A 101 20.02 26.17 7.63
CA ASN A 101 19.91 27.48 7.01
C ASN A 101 18.56 27.68 6.27
N TRP A 102 17.48 27.12 6.81
CA TRP A 102 16.12 27.27 6.28
C TRP A 102 15.51 28.62 6.69
N ARG A 103 14.77 29.25 5.78
CA ARG A 103 13.91 30.41 6.07
C ARG A 103 12.49 29.95 6.41
N SER A 104 11.69 30.85 6.96
CA SER A 104 10.24 30.65 7.17
C SER A 104 9.50 30.17 5.90
N ALA A 105 9.87 30.73 4.73
CA ALA A 105 9.35 30.30 3.43
C ALA A 105 9.76 28.86 3.05
N ASP A 106 10.97 28.43 3.41
CA ASP A 106 11.47 27.07 3.15
C ASP A 106 10.82 26.06 4.08
N GLN A 107 10.70 26.39 5.37
CA GLN A 107 9.96 25.60 6.37
C GLN A 107 8.52 25.39 5.90
N TRP A 108 7.80 26.48 5.58
CA TRP A 108 6.43 26.42 5.06
C TRP A 108 6.29 25.52 3.83
N LEU A 109 7.17 25.66 2.82
CA LEU A 109 7.07 24.85 1.61
C LEU A 109 7.38 23.38 1.89
N LEU A 110 8.37 23.09 2.74
CA LEU A 110 8.74 21.73 3.15
C LEU A 110 7.61 21.07 3.95
N GLU A 111 6.96 21.80 4.86
CA GLU A 111 5.73 21.35 5.53
C GLU A 111 4.62 21.02 4.53
N LYS A 112 4.34 21.91 3.58
CA LYS A 112 3.35 21.70 2.51
C LYS A 112 3.66 20.47 1.65
N CYS A 113 4.94 20.10 1.49
CA CYS A 113 5.36 18.88 0.80
C CYS A 113 5.14 17.62 1.65
N ILE A 114 5.73 17.56 2.86
CA ILE A 114 5.78 16.35 3.70
C ILE A 114 4.46 16.01 4.39
N SER A 115 3.59 17.00 4.61
CA SER A 115 2.36 16.82 5.39
C SER A 115 1.43 15.77 4.77
N GLY A 116 0.71 15.06 5.65
CA GLY A 116 -0.33 14.10 5.28
C GLY A 116 0.21 12.81 4.63
N SER A 117 -0.71 11.91 4.36
CA SER A 117 -0.45 10.57 3.85
C SER A 117 0.21 10.57 2.47
N GLN A 118 -0.27 11.37 1.51
CA GLN A 118 0.39 11.54 0.21
C GLN A 118 1.81 12.15 0.34
N GLY A 119 2.03 13.05 1.31
CA GLY A 119 3.35 13.67 1.53
C GLY A 119 4.36 12.64 2.03
N MET A 120 3.93 11.77 2.94
CA MET A 120 4.71 10.60 3.36
C MET A 120 4.88 9.57 2.24
N GLN A 121 3.90 9.33 1.36
CA GLN A 121 4.10 8.45 0.18
C GLN A 121 5.17 9.02 -0.74
N HIS A 122 5.13 10.33 -1.02
CA HIS A 122 6.11 11.02 -1.84
C HIS A 122 7.51 10.91 -1.23
N PHE A 123 7.66 11.19 0.07
CA PHE A 123 8.93 11.01 0.78
C PHE A 123 9.45 9.56 0.72
N ARG A 124 8.55 8.58 0.92
CA ARG A 124 8.88 7.14 0.82
C ARG A 124 9.37 6.75 -0.57
N ALA A 125 8.70 7.23 -1.64
CA ALA A 125 9.11 6.99 -3.02
C ALA A 125 10.45 7.69 -3.35
N PHE A 126 10.70 8.88 -2.80
CA PHE A 126 11.97 9.60 -2.98
C PHE A 126 13.17 8.86 -2.34
N VAL A 127 13.01 8.24 -1.17
CA VAL A 127 14.11 7.50 -0.51
C VAL A 127 14.27 6.04 -0.98
N GLN A 128 13.37 5.55 -1.84
CA GLN A 128 13.33 4.16 -2.30
C GLN A 128 14.65 3.73 -2.98
N GLY A 129 15.14 2.53 -2.66
CA GLY A 129 16.41 2.01 -3.18
C GLY A 129 17.65 2.68 -2.57
N THR A 130 17.51 3.46 -1.49
CA THR A 130 18.62 4.13 -0.80
C THR A 130 18.68 3.76 0.68
N ALA A 131 19.78 4.11 1.35
CA ALA A 131 19.90 4.02 2.81
C ALA A 131 18.80 4.80 3.57
N GLY A 132 18.14 5.79 2.94
CA GLY A 132 16.99 6.48 3.52
C GLY A 132 15.75 5.58 3.65
N GLU A 133 15.55 4.63 2.73
CA GLU A 133 14.51 3.60 2.86
C GLU A 133 14.84 2.65 4.02
N GLU A 134 16.06 2.11 4.08
CA GLU A 134 16.47 1.21 5.17
C GLU A 134 16.36 1.85 6.56
N LEU A 135 16.74 3.14 6.70
CA LEU A 135 16.57 3.90 7.94
C LEU A 135 15.09 4.10 8.29
N THR A 136 14.24 4.38 7.29
CA THR A 136 12.81 4.64 7.51
C THR A 136 12.06 3.36 7.87
N ASP A 137 12.33 2.24 7.17
CA ASP A 137 11.76 0.92 7.47
C ASP A 137 12.17 0.45 8.86
N PHE A 138 13.46 0.61 9.21
CA PHE A 138 13.97 0.33 10.54
C PHE A 138 13.28 1.19 11.60
N TRP A 139 13.11 2.49 11.35
CA TRP A 139 12.45 3.41 12.28
C TRP A 139 10.99 2.99 12.54
N LEU A 140 10.22 2.72 11.49
CA LEU A 140 8.81 2.33 11.56
C LEU A 140 8.63 0.97 12.26
N THR A 141 9.47 -0.02 11.91
CA THR A 141 9.45 -1.36 12.49
C THR A 141 9.83 -1.31 13.98
N THR A 142 10.80 -0.48 14.34
CA THR A 142 11.24 -0.28 15.73
C THR A 142 10.21 0.51 16.54
N GLU A 143 9.58 1.56 16.00
CA GLU A 143 8.49 2.28 16.67
C GLU A 143 7.33 1.33 17.00
N ARG A 144 6.96 0.45 16.06
CA ARG A 144 5.93 -0.56 16.31
C ARG A 144 6.33 -1.54 17.40
N LEU A 145 7.55 -2.09 17.34
CA LEU A 145 8.08 -3.02 18.35
C LEU A 145 8.12 -2.38 19.75
N LEU A 146 8.60 -1.14 19.85
CA LEU A 146 8.69 -0.36 21.09
C LEU A 146 7.32 0.13 21.59
N GLY A 147 6.30 0.10 20.74
CA GLY A 147 4.90 0.32 21.07
C GLY A 147 4.15 -0.90 21.61
N LEU A 148 4.73 -2.11 21.52
CA LEU A 148 4.13 -3.33 22.09
C LEU A 148 4.35 -3.42 23.60
N ASP A 149 3.37 -4.03 24.28
CA ASP A 149 3.45 -4.42 25.68
C ASP A 149 4.13 -5.80 25.80
N GLU A 150 5.22 -5.89 26.57
CA GLU A 150 5.96 -7.15 26.76
C GLU A 150 5.25 -8.13 27.71
N SER A 151 4.23 -7.67 28.44
CA SER A 151 3.38 -8.49 29.31
C SER A 151 2.14 -9.06 28.60
N ASP A 152 1.74 -8.49 27.46
CA ASP A 152 0.61 -8.99 26.67
C ASP A 152 1.02 -10.21 25.85
N THR A 153 0.62 -11.40 26.33
CA THR A 153 0.90 -12.67 25.67
C THR A 153 0.28 -12.78 24.28
N SER A 154 -0.78 -12.02 23.95
CA SER A 154 -1.38 -11.99 22.61
C SER A 154 -0.55 -11.25 21.58
N GLN A 155 0.36 -10.37 22.00
CA GLN A 155 1.28 -9.62 21.13
C GLN A 155 2.60 -10.35 20.88
N ARG A 156 2.83 -11.50 21.53
CA ARG A 156 4.10 -12.25 21.51
C ARG A 156 4.57 -12.63 20.10
N ASP A 157 3.66 -13.14 19.27
CA ASP A 157 4.01 -13.61 17.92
C ASP A 157 4.33 -12.45 16.98
N LEU A 158 3.62 -11.31 17.15
CA LEU A 158 3.93 -10.06 16.46
C LEU A 158 5.30 -9.51 16.89
N TYR A 159 5.61 -9.53 18.19
CA TYR A 159 6.92 -9.12 18.71
C TYR A 159 8.05 -9.97 18.11
N LEU A 160 7.90 -11.29 18.08
CA LEU A 160 8.88 -12.21 17.48
C LEU A 160 9.03 -11.96 15.97
N SER A 161 7.92 -11.86 15.23
CA SER A 161 7.94 -11.60 13.78
C SER A 161 8.58 -10.25 13.42
N LEU A 162 8.44 -9.22 14.27
CA LEU A 162 9.11 -7.92 14.07
C LEU A 162 10.61 -8.01 14.39
N ILE A 163 11.00 -8.70 15.46
CA ILE A 163 12.41 -8.95 15.82
C ILE A 163 13.13 -9.72 14.71
N ASP A 164 12.51 -10.75 14.14
CA ASP A 164 13.14 -11.57 13.11
C ASP A 164 13.18 -10.87 11.74
N ARG A 165 12.18 -10.04 11.42
CA ARG A 165 12.26 -9.09 10.28
C ARG A 165 13.44 -8.13 10.46
N LEU A 166 13.56 -7.47 11.63
CA LEU A 166 14.67 -6.55 11.93
C LEU A 166 16.04 -7.21 11.75
N LYS A 167 16.22 -8.47 12.17
CA LYS A 167 17.47 -9.24 11.94
C LYS A 167 17.73 -9.48 10.46
N ALA A 168 16.71 -9.88 9.69
CA ALA A 168 16.86 -10.25 8.29
C ALA A 168 17.15 -9.07 7.35
N SER A 169 16.64 -7.87 7.66
CA SER A 169 16.82 -6.66 6.85
C SER A 169 17.81 -5.64 7.44
N HIS A 170 17.60 -5.17 8.67
CA HIS A 170 18.23 -3.93 9.17
C HIS A 170 19.32 -4.12 10.24
N LEU A 171 19.45 -5.31 10.83
CA LEU A 171 20.42 -5.61 11.90
C LEU A 171 21.46 -6.66 11.47
N ARG A 172 21.69 -6.75 10.16
CA ARG A 172 22.69 -7.63 9.53
C ARG A 172 23.93 -6.85 9.09
N GLU A 173 25.04 -7.56 8.95
CA GLU A 173 26.27 -7.02 8.37
C GLU A 173 26.01 -6.47 6.95
N GLY A 174 26.65 -5.34 6.64
CA GLY A 174 26.46 -4.61 5.39
C GLY A 174 25.18 -3.74 5.29
N SER A 175 24.29 -3.76 6.28
CA SER A 175 23.10 -2.87 6.28
C SER A 175 23.45 -1.43 6.67
N SER A 176 22.79 -0.45 6.02
CA SER A 176 23.04 0.98 6.26
C SER A 176 22.76 1.38 7.71
N VAL A 177 21.77 0.72 8.34
CA VAL A 177 21.38 0.95 9.73
C VAL A 177 22.51 0.57 10.69
N ILE A 178 23.17 -0.57 10.49
CA ILE A 178 24.34 -0.95 11.31
C ILE A 178 25.52 0.02 11.07
N THR A 179 25.79 0.41 9.82
CA THR A 179 26.86 1.36 9.51
C THR A 179 26.63 2.75 10.11
N LEU A 180 25.38 3.25 10.11
CA LEU A 180 25.07 4.63 10.50
C LEU A 180 24.62 4.79 11.96
N CYS A 181 24.02 3.77 12.59
CA CYS A 181 23.40 3.89 13.91
C CYS A 181 24.21 3.23 15.05
N THR A 182 25.18 2.35 14.75
CA THR A 182 25.94 1.61 15.79
C THR A 182 27.26 2.30 16.18
N THR A 183 27.67 3.36 15.48
CA THR A 183 28.92 4.11 15.74
C THR A 183 28.99 4.75 17.12
N ILE A 184 27.83 5.09 17.72
CA ILE A 184 27.73 5.72 19.05
C ILE A 184 27.96 4.70 20.19
N THR A 185 27.77 3.40 19.96
CA THR A 185 27.94 2.37 21.00
C THR A 185 29.41 2.25 21.47
N GLY A 186 30.38 2.71 20.67
CA GLY A 186 31.80 2.75 21.02
C GLY A 186 32.34 4.11 21.49
N SER A 187 31.56 5.19 21.42
CA SER A 187 32.07 6.57 21.57
C SER A 187 31.39 7.39 22.68
N LEU A 188 30.77 6.72 23.66
CA LEU A 188 30.20 7.39 24.85
C LEU A 188 31.30 8.15 25.62
N PRO A 189 31.15 9.47 25.88
CA PRO A 189 32.07 10.22 26.73
C PRO A 189 32.12 9.65 28.15
N LYS A 190 33.26 9.81 28.85
CA LYS A 190 33.47 9.33 30.23
C LYS A 190 32.73 10.17 31.29
N ALA A 191 31.41 10.29 31.15
CA ALA A 191 30.53 10.75 32.21
C ALA A 191 30.52 9.71 33.35
N LYS A 192 30.81 10.15 34.58
CA LYS A 192 30.85 9.27 35.75
C LYS A 192 29.42 8.96 36.23
N HIS A 193 29.21 7.77 36.77
CA HIS A 193 27.95 7.26 37.33
C HIS A 193 26.75 7.16 36.35
N ILE A 194 26.72 6.07 35.58
CA ILE A 194 25.45 5.39 35.26
C ILE A 194 25.63 3.89 35.56
N GLN A 195 24.86 3.37 36.51
CA GLN A 195 24.59 1.93 36.60
C GLN A 195 23.50 1.60 35.57
N SER A 196 23.84 0.92 34.48
CA SER A 196 22.84 0.44 33.52
C SER A 196 23.34 -0.83 32.82
N ILE A 197 22.64 -1.93 33.08
CA ILE A 197 22.64 -3.08 32.17
C ILE A 197 21.71 -2.67 31.03
N SER A 198 22.30 -2.13 29.95
CA SER A 198 21.51 -1.73 28.77
C SER A 198 20.81 -2.96 28.22
N ASN A 199 19.47 -2.97 28.28
CA ASN A 199 18.69 -4.06 27.73
C ASN A 199 18.61 -3.92 26.18
N ARG A 200 18.08 -4.93 25.48
CA ARG A 200 17.97 -4.92 24.00
C ARG A 200 17.04 -3.81 23.48
N ARG A 201 15.98 -3.48 24.23
CA ARG A 201 15.00 -2.42 23.93
C ARG A 201 15.66 -1.03 24.00
N ASP A 202 16.57 -0.81 24.94
CA ASP A 202 17.35 0.44 25.08
C ASP A 202 18.31 0.66 23.91
N ILE A 203 18.94 -0.42 23.42
CA ILE A 203 19.85 -0.37 22.26
C ILE A 203 19.05 -0.01 21.01
N LEU A 204 17.92 -0.69 20.77
CA LEU A 204 17.02 -0.40 19.65
C LEU A 204 16.49 1.03 19.70
N ARG A 205 16.12 1.55 20.89
CA ARG A 205 15.70 2.95 21.07
C ARG A 205 16.78 3.93 20.65
N LYS A 206 18.03 3.76 21.09
CA LYS A 206 19.15 4.65 20.72
C LYS A 206 19.46 4.59 19.22
N MET A 207 19.39 3.39 18.62
CA MET A 207 19.54 3.24 17.17
C MET A 207 18.38 3.90 16.41
N GLN A 208 17.15 3.82 16.92
CA GLN A 208 15.97 4.47 16.33
C GLN A 208 16.05 6.00 16.41
N GLU A 209 16.52 6.55 17.53
CA GLU A 209 16.77 7.98 17.73
C GLU A 209 17.84 8.47 16.74
N GLN A 210 18.94 7.74 16.57
CA GLN A 210 19.96 8.04 15.56
C GLN A 210 19.43 7.92 14.13
N ALA A 211 18.60 6.91 13.83
CA ALA A 211 17.98 6.76 12.51
C ALA A 211 17.05 7.95 12.19
N LEU A 212 16.24 8.39 13.16
CA LEU A 212 15.38 9.57 13.02
C LEU A 212 16.21 10.84 12.76
N PHE A 213 17.29 11.04 13.51
CA PHE A 213 18.21 12.17 13.30
C PHE A 213 18.83 12.15 11.90
N MET A 214 19.24 10.99 11.38
CA MET A 214 19.75 10.86 10.00
C MET A 214 18.66 11.13 8.94
N ILE A 215 17.42 10.75 9.20
CA ILE A 215 16.28 11.09 8.32
C ILE A 215 16.06 12.61 8.30
N GLN A 216 16.00 13.24 9.47
CA GLN A 216 15.77 14.68 9.65
C GLN A 216 16.90 15.57 9.11
N SER A 217 18.17 15.22 9.38
CA SER A 217 19.33 16.06 9.05
C SER A 217 19.91 15.84 7.65
N TYR A 218 19.65 14.69 7.00
CA TYR A 218 20.26 14.33 5.71
C TYR A 218 19.25 14.02 4.61
N TRP A 219 18.21 13.23 4.89
CA TRP A 219 17.24 12.83 3.86
C TRP A 219 16.16 13.88 3.63
N LEU A 220 15.67 14.53 4.70
CA LEU A 220 14.65 15.57 4.60
C LEU A 220 15.11 16.83 3.84
N PRO A 221 16.35 17.36 4.00
CA PRO A 221 16.84 18.47 3.16
C PRO A 221 17.02 18.08 1.70
N LYS A 222 17.42 16.83 1.42
CA LYS A 222 17.50 16.31 0.04
C LYS A 222 16.12 16.16 -0.60
N PHE A 223 15.14 15.70 0.17
CA PHE A 223 13.74 15.66 -0.24
C PHE A 223 13.19 17.07 -0.53
N PHE A 224 13.54 18.07 0.28
CA PHE A 224 13.18 19.46 0.01
C PHE A 224 13.75 19.97 -1.33
N THR A 225 15.03 19.72 -1.60
CA THR A 225 15.65 20.05 -2.90
C THR A 225 14.95 19.34 -4.06
N HIS A 226 14.56 18.08 -3.90
CA HIS A 226 13.76 17.35 -4.89
C HIS A 226 12.38 17.99 -5.11
N CYS A 227 11.70 18.38 -4.03
CA CYS A 227 10.41 19.06 -4.07
C CYS A 227 10.48 20.38 -4.84
N LYS A 228 11.50 21.22 -4.57
CA LYS A 228 11.69 22.47 -5.30
C LYS A 228 11.87 22.24 -6.80
N MET A 229 12.74 21.30 -7.20
CA MET A 229 12.95 20.98 -8.62
C MET A 229 11.68 20.45 -9.31
N GLY A 230 10.84 19.69 -8.62
CA GLY A 230 9.55 19.23 -9.15
C GLY A 230 8.52 20.35 -9.31
N ILE A 231 8.40 21.20 -8.29
CA ILE A 231 7.51 22.38 -8.25
C ILE A 231 7.91 23.43 -9.29
N GLU A 232 9.21 23.58 -9.55
CA GLU A 232 9.74 24.47 -10.60
C GLU A 232 9.55 23.91 -12.01
N ALA A 233 9.36 22.60 -12.17
CA ALA A 233 9.21 21.92 -13.47
C ALA A 233 7.75 21.66 -13.91
N GLU A 234 6.81 21.51 -12.98
CA GLU A 234 5.41 21.19 -13.27
C GLU A 234 4.54 22.46 -13.39
N GLU A 235 3.79 22.59 -14.49
CA GLU A 235 2.97 23.80 -14.77
C GLU A 235 1.80 23.97 -13.78
N SER A 236 1.23 22.89 -13.26
CA SER A 236 0.18 22.96 -12.22
C SER A 236 0.69 23.56 -10.90
N CYS A 237 2.00 23.50 -10.65
CA CYS A 237 2.62 23.98 -9.41
C CYS A 237 2.92 25.49 -9.41
N GLN A 238 2.66 26.21 -10.52
CA GLN A 238 2.95 27.65 -10.62
C GLN A 238 2.30 28.52 -9.51
N PRO A 239 1.05 28.27 -9.04
CA PRO A 239 0.49 29.03 -7.92
C PRO A 239 1.25 28.80 -6.59
N LEU A 240 1.66 27.55 -6.33
CA LEU A 240 2.44 27.19 -5.14
C LEU A 240 3.85 27.80 -5.19
N LEU A 241 4.47 27.80 -6.37
CA LEU A 241 5.76 28.45 -6.62
C LEU A 241 5.67 29.97 -6.44
N GLN A 242 4.59 30.60 -6.90
CA GLN A 242 4.35 32.04 -6.72
C GLN A 242 4.12 32.40 -5.25
N GLU A 243 3.39 31.59 -4.48
CA GLU A 243 3.26 31.80 -3.04
C GLU A 243 4.62 31.63 -2.33
N TYR A 244 5.41 30.60 -2.65
CA TYR A 244 6.75 30.40 -2.10
C TYR A 244 7.68 31.60 -2.39
N GLN A 245 7.71 32.09 -3.64
CA GLN A 245 8.48 33.29 -4.01
C GLN A 245 8.02 34.53 -3.25
N THR A 246 6.70 34.70 -3.08
CA THR A 246 6.12 35.81 -2.31
C THR A 246 6.45 35.70 -0.82
N ARG A 247 6.50 34.48 -0.27
CA ARG A 247 6.96 34.19 1.10
C ARG A 247 8.46 34.42 1.28
N LEU A 248 9.27 34.14 0.25
CA LEU A 248 10.73 34.35 0.28
C LEU A 248 11.13 35.85 0.29
N LEU A 249 10.24 36.73 -0.18
CA LEU A 249 10.49 38.17 -0.38
C LEU A 249 10.12 39.07 0.80
N GLN A 250 9.36 38.60 1.80
CA GLN A 250 9.08 39.36 3.03
C GLN A 250 9.62 38.59 4.24
N ALA A 251 10.46 39.25 5.05
CA ALA A 251 11.14 38.60 6.17
C ALA A 251 10.17 38.16 7.28
N ASP A 252 9.20 39.02 7.61
CA ASP A 252 8.27 38.85 8.74
C ASP A 252 6.88 38.39 8.30
N TRP A 253 6.79 37.37 7.44
CA TRP A 253 5.52 36.67 7.19
C TRP A 253 5.09 35.88 8.44
N GLN A 254 4.41 36.56 9.37
CA GLN A 254 3.41 35.88 10.20
C GLN A 254 2.31 35.36 9.29
N GLU A 255 1.85 34.11 9.50
CA GLU A 255 0.62 33.67 8.85
C GLU A 255 -0.53 34.59 9.29
N PRO A 256 -1.48 34.93 8.40
CA PRO A 256 -2.71 35.58 8.84
C PRO A 256 -3.32 34.75 9.96
N SER A 257 -3.75 35.40 11.05
CA SER A 257 -4.31 34.75 12.25
C SER A 257 -5.73 34.21 12.00
N GLY A 258 -5.85 33.34 11.00
CA GLY A 258 -7.03 32.63 10.53
C GLY A 258 -7.29 31.32 11.27
N PHE A 259 -6.56 31.04 12.36
CA PHE A 259 -7.06 30.14 13.40
C PHE A 259 -8.30 30.78 14.03
N SER A 260 -9.47 30.46 13.46
CA SER A 260 -10.75 30.63 14.11
C SER A 260 -10.75 29.82 15.41
N GLU A 261 -10.39 30.47 16.53
CA GLU A 261 -10.41 29.83 17.86
C GLU A 261 -11.82 29.40 18.29
N THR A 262 -12.87 29.96 17.65
CA THR A 262 -14.19 29.34 17.61
C THR A 262 -14.13 28.01 16.87
N PRO A 263 -14.28 26.85 17.53
CA PRO A 263 -14.34 25.57 16.84
C PRO A 263 -15.58 25.55 15.95
N SER A 264 -15.39 25.34 14.64
CA SER A 264 -16.49 25.13 13.69
C SER A 264 -17.42 24.05 14.25
N MET A 265 -18.68 24.42 14.48
CA MET A 265 -19.66 23.54 15.12
C MET A 265 -19.87 22.31 14.23
N MET A 266 -19.28 21.18 14.61
CA MET A 266 -19.26 19.99 13.75
C MET A 266 -20.69 19.57 13.39
N HIS A 267 -20.96 19.32 12.11
CA HIS A 267 -22.27 18.92 11.63
C HIS A 267 -22.18 17.75 10.66
N ILE A 268 -23.22 16.92 10.63
CA ILE A 268 -23.32 15.78 9.71
C ILE A 268 -24.14 16.22 8.49
N LYS A 269 -23.63 15.98 7.28
CA LYS A 269 -24.36 16.24 6.03
C LYS A 269 -25.67 15.43 6.03
N ARG A 270 -26.81 16.13 5.99
CA ARG A 270 -28.13 15.49 5.90
C ARG A 270 -28.33 14.82 4.53
N SER A 271 -28.93 13.63 4.55
CA SER A 271 -29.21 12.84 3.35
C SER A 271 -30.46 13.32 2.61
N GLN A 272 -30.51 13.06 1.31
CA GLN A 272 -31.63 13.48 0.45
C GLN A 272 -32.53 12.29 0.09
N GLY A 273 -33.64 12.14 0.83
CA GLY A 273 -34.77 11.29 0.45
C GLY A 273 -34.58 9.77 0.57
N LEU A 274 -33.55 9.28 1.28
CA LEU A 274 -33.30 7.85 1.43
C LEU A 274 -34.33 7.17 2.35
N SER A 275 -35.24 6.42 1.74
CA SER A 275 -36.35 5.72 2.43
C SER A 275 -36.14 4.22 2.66
N GLY A 276 -35.06 3.62 2.16
CA GLY A 276 -34.77 2.18 2.32
C GLY A 276 -33.83 1.88 3.50
N PRO A 277 -33.95 0.71 4.16
CA PRO A 277 -33.18 0.41 5.37
C PRO A 277 -31.66 0.41 5.11
N TYR A 278 -30.93 1.11 5.99
CA TYR A 278 -29.47 1.24 5.96
C TYR A 278 -28.79 -0.13 5.93
N CYS A 279 -27.82 -0.31 5.02
CA CYS A 279 -27.02 -1.54 4.92
C CYS A 279 -25.78 -1.32 4.02
N SER A 280 -24.58 -1.37 4.61
CA SER A 280 -23.32 -1.17 3.88
C SER A 280 -23.08 -2.26 2.83
N ARG A 281 -23.39 -3.52 3.13
CA ARG A 281 -23.33 -4.64 2.17
C ARG A 281 -24.13 -4.34 0.89
N LYS A 282 -25.35 -3.79 1.00
CA LYS A 282 -26.19 -3.43 -0.17
C LYS A 282 -25.60 -2.24 -0.93
N ALA A 283 -25.09 -1.22 -0.23
CA ALA A 283 -24.49 -0.04 -0.85
C ALA A 283 -23.20 -0.38 -1.62
N LYS A 284 -22.27 -1.11 -0.99
CA LYS A 284 -21.04 -1.61 -1.64
C LYS A 284 -21.34 -2.51 -2.85
N ALA A 285 -22.33 -3.40 -2.75
CA ALA A 285 -22.75 -4.24 -3.87
C ALA A 285 -23.26 -3.42 -5.06
N LYS A 286 -24.12 -2.40 -4.83
CA LYS A 286 -24.58 -1.47 -5.88
C LYS A 286 -23.41 -0.72 -6.54
N MET A 287 -22.55 -0.10 -5.73
CA MET A 287 -21.38 0.66 -6.20
C MET A 287 -20.48 -0.22 -7.09
N TRP A 288 -20.12 -1.41 -6.64
CA TRP A 288 -19.17 -2.26 -7.36
C TRP A 288 -19.71 -2.88 -8.65
N VAL A 289 -21.04 -2.97 -8.81
CA VAL A 289 -21.68 -3.33 -10.09
C VAL A 289 -21.51 -2.20 -11.10
N LEU A 290 -21.87 -0.96 -10.72
CA LEU A 290 -21.76 0.22 -11.59
C LEU A 290 -20.32 0.46 -12.08
N VAL A 291 -19.32 0.20 -11.23
CA VAL A 291 -17.89 0.30 -11.56
C VAL A 291 -17.46 -0.70 -12.63
N LYS A 292 -17.96 -1.94 -12.57
CA LYS A 292 -17.67 -2.96 -13.58
C LYS A 292 -18.28 -2.62 -14.94
N GLU A 293 -19.53 -2.14 -14.93
CA GLU A 293 -20.26 -1.72 -16.14
C GLU A 293 -19.63 -0.46 -16.78
N GLY A 294 -19.18 0.50 -15.96
CA GLY A 294 -18.48 1.68 -16.42
C GLY A 294 -17.16 1.33 -17.12
N ARG A 295 -16.33 0.49 -16.50
CA ARG A 295 -15.00 0.11 -17.02
C ARG A 295 -15.07 -0.56 -18.40
N GLY A 296 -15.97 -1.53 -18.57
CA GLY A 296 -16.21 -2.19 -19.87
C GLY A 296 -16.76 -1.25 -20.96
N THR A 297 -17.41 -0.15 -20.58
CA THR A 297 -17.86 0.90 -21.53
C THR A 297 -16.71 1.84 -21.94
N GLN A 298 -15.74 2.04 -21.06
CA GLN A 298 -14.62 2.96 -21.25
C GLN A 298 -13.49 2.33 -22.09
N GLU A 299 -13.19 1.05 -21.91
CA GLU A 299 -12.24 0.29 -22.74
C GLU A 299 -12.65 0.30 -24.21
N MET A 300 -13.94 0.21 -24.50
CA MET A 300 -14.50 0.23 -25.85
C MET A 300 -14.54 1.63 -26.50
N LYS A 301 -14.07 2.68 -25.79
CA LYS A 301 -14.07 4.08 -26.25
C LYS A 301 -12.68 4.70 -26.45
N ARG A 302 -11.58 4.00 -26.19
CA ARG A 302 -10.25 4.46 -26.62
C ARG A 302 -10.13 4.30 -28.15
N PRO A 303 -9.88 5.36 -28.94
CA PRO A 303 -9.62 5.22 -30.36
C PRO A 303 -8.32 4.46 -30.58
N SER A 304 -8.35 3.35 -31.31
CA SER A 304 -7.14 2.62 -31.69
C SER A 304 -6.38 3.41 -32.75
N PHE A 305 -5.36 4.17 -32.33
CA PHE A 305 -4.44 4.87 -33.22
C PHE A 305 -3.68 3.88 -34.11
N HIS A 306 -4.24 3.58 -35.28
CA HIS A 306 -3.58 2.81 -36.33
C HIS A 306 -2.44 3.63 -36.95
N VAL A 307 -1.27 3.58 -36.33
CA VAL A 307 -0.02 4.02 -36.95
C VAL A 307 0.21 3.15 -38.19
N LYS A 308 0.06 3.74 -39.37
CA LYS A 308 0.53 3.14 -40.63
C LYS A 308 2.07 3.11 -40.59
N PRO A 309 2.72 2.04 -41.06
CA PRO A 309 4.17 2.05 -41.23
C PRO A 309 4.53 3.05 -42.35
N GLU A 310 5.00 4.23 -41.96
CA GLU A 310 5.38 5.27 -42.92
C GLU A 310 6.73 4.93 -43.58
N ARG A 311 6.87 5.33 -44.85
CA ARG A 311 8.02 4.97 -45.68
C ARG A 311 9.24 5.79 -45.26
N GLN A 312 10.36 5.13 -44.98
CA GLN A 312 11.63 5.85 -44.83
C GLN A 312 12.01 6.57 -46.14
N PRO A 313 12.40 7.86 -46.10
CA PRO A 313 12.83 8.60 -47.27
C PRO A 313 14.23 8.14 -47.74
N ARG A 314 14.46 8.24 -49.06
CA ARG A 314 15.76 7.93 -49.68
C ARG A 314 16.81 8.97 -49.34
N SER A 315 18.01 8.51 -48.96
CA SER A 315 19.25 9.21 -49.31
C SER A 315 19.68 8.82 -50.75
N ALA A 316 20.40 9.69 -51.46
CA ALA A 316 20.79 9.47 -52.85
C ALA A 316 22.12 10.17 -53.23
N GLY A 317 22.92 9.50 -54.08
CA GLY A 317 24.26 9.92 -54.50
C GLY A 317 25.36 9.34 -53.59
N SER A 318 26.45 8.73 -54.08
CA SER A 318 26.95 8.49 -55.45
C SER A 318 27.47 7.03 -55.56
N THR A 319 27.18 6.24 -56.60
CA THR A 319 28.01 6.06 -57.84
C THR A 319 29.53 6.08 -57.60
N ARG A 320 30.36 5.15 -58.11
CA ARG A 320 30.30 4.06 -59.14
C ARG A 320 31.48 3.09 -58.77
N GLU A 321 31.67 1.81 -59.14
CA GLU A 321 31.54 1.00 -60.37
C GLU A 321 31.38 -0.52 -59.97
N LEU A 322 30.77 -1.49 -60.69
CA LEU A 322 30.73 -1.93 -62.11
C LEU A 322 31.80 -2.99 -62.51
N ARG A 323 31.51 -4.30 -62.35
CA ARG A 323 31.47 -5.39 -63.40
C ARG A 323 31.69 -6.83 -62.86
N LEU A 324 31.06 -7.80 -63.56
CA LEU A 324 31.34 -9.25 -63.82
C LEU A 324 31.98 -10.15 -62.72
N GLY A 325 31.79 -11.48 -62.70
CA GLY A 325 30.92 -12.35 -63.52
C GLY A 325 31.54 -13.70 -63.92
N LYS A 326 30.83 -14.81 -63.61
CA LYS A 326 30.99 -16.22 -64.07
C LYS A 326 32.07 -17.16 -63.45
N ASP A 327 31.54 -18.33 -63.06
CA ASP A 327 31.96 -19.72 -63.31
C ASP A 327 33.26 -20.36 -62.75
N ALA A 328 33.03 -21.44 -61.97
CA ALA A 328 33.67 -22.77 -62.00
C ALA A 328 35.04 -23.08 -61.30
N VAL A 329 34.96 -24.05 -60.37
CA VAL A 329 35.86 -25.23 -60.14
C VAL A 329 37.37 -25.01 -59.88
N GLY A 330 37.87 -25.54 -58.74
CA GLY A 330 39.30 -25.94 -58.63
C GLY A 330 39.92 -26.10 -57.22
N SER A 331 40.05 -27.36 -56.77
CA SER A 331 41.18 -27.95 -55.99
C SER A 331 41.76 -27.35 -54.69
N THR A 332 41.84 -28.24 -53.69
CA THR A 332 42.75 -28.31 -52.50
C THR A 332 44.22 -28.62 -52.91
N PRO A 333 45.28 -28.74 -52.03
CA PRO A 333 45.28 -29.49 -50.74
C PRO A 333 46.31 -29.13 -49.62
N GLN A 334 46.34 -29.96 -48.55
CA GLN A 334 47.40 -30.16 -47.53
C GLN A 334 47.71 -28.98 -46.58
N GLN A 335 48.26 -29.12 -45.35
CA GLN A 335 48.38 -30.18 -44.30
C GLN A 335 48.81 -29.43 -42.99
N SER A 336 48.75 -29.93 -41.75
CA SER A 336 48.22 -31.14 -41.07
C SER A 336 48.05 -30.76 -39.55
N GLU A 337 48.02 -31.57 -38.47
CA GLU A 337 48.21 -33.02 -38.23
C GLU A 337 47.60 -33.45 -36.86
N HIS A 338 47.49 -34.75 -36.60
CA HIS A 338 47.23 -35.38 -35.30
C HIS A 338 47.98 -36.72 -35.22
N PRO A 339 48.33 -37.19 -34.01
CA PRO A 339 48.42 -38.63 -33.73
C PRO A 339 47.45 -39.06 -32.61
N ALA A 340 46.92 -40.27 -32.74
CA ALA A 340 46.10 -40.99 -31.75
C ALA A 340 46.76 -42.34 -31.41
N ASN A 341 46.16 -43.12 -30.49
CA ASN A 341 46.29 -44.60 -30.26
C ASN A 341 45.94 -44.92 -28.78
N THR A 342 45.32 -46.03 -28.36
CA THR A 342 44.57 -47.12 -29.03
C THR A 342 43.56 -47.70 -28.01
N ALA A 343 42.47 -48.36 -28.45
CA ALA A 343 41.41 -48.91 -27.60
C ALA A 343 41.66 -50.34 -27.09
N LEU A 344 40.91 -50.79 -26.07
CA LEU A 344 40.59 -52.20 -25.77
C LEU A 344 39.31 -52.34 -24.91
N ASP A 345 38.71 -53.53 -24.91
CA ASP A 345 37.32 -53.90 -24.57
C ASP A 345 36.72 -53.54 -23.19
N GLY A 346 35.37 -53.45 -23.15
CA GLY A 346 34.55 -53.46 -21.92
C GLY A 346 33.03 -53.35 -22.16
N LYS A 347 32.27 -54.47 -22.04
CA LYS A 347 30.80 -54.50 -22.25
C LYS A 347 30.00 -53.86 -21.11
N GLY A 348 28.88 -53.18 -21.42
CA GLY A 348 27.88 -52.82 -20.38
C GLY A 348 26.80 -51.78 -20.74
N GLY A 349 26.12 -51.89 -21.87
CA GLY A 349 25.12 -50.88 -22.30
C GLY A 349 23.66 -51.20 -21.93
N VAL A 350 22.96 -50.27 -21.27
CA VAL A 350 21.49 -50.24 -21.14
C VAL A 350 20.99 -48.86 -21.57
N THR A 351 20.01 -48.81 -22.47
CA THR A 351 19.57 -47.58 -23.15
C THR A 351 18.31 -46.97 -22.51
N PRO A 352 18.30 -45.68 -22.13
CA PRO A 352 17.06 -44.94 -21.90
C PRO A 352 16.46 -44.47 -23.25
N PRO A 353 15.14 -44.56 -23.47
CA PRO A 353 14.52 -44.20 -24.74
C PRO A 353 14.41 -42.69 -25.00
N ARG A 354 14.29 -42.33 -26.29
CA ARG A 354 14.33 -40.97 -26.82
C ARG A 354 12.97 -40.25 -26.65
N ARG A 355 12.99 -38.94 -26.41
CA ARG A 355 11.77 -38.10 -26.24
C ARG A 355 10.95 -37.99 -27.54
N SER A 356 9.63 -38.15 -27.44
CA SER A 356 8.64 -37.80 -28.49
C SER A 356 8.16 -36.35 -28.34
N GLY A 357 9.01 -35.39 -28.70
CA GLY A 357 8.67 -33.96 -28.66
C GLY A 357 7.88 -33.49 -29.88
N ALA A 358 6.54 -33.52 -29.80
CA ALA A 358 5.66 -32.84 -30.76
C ALA A 358 4.30 -32.47 -30.13
N GLU A 359 3.57 -33.44 -29.56
CA GLU A 359 2.16 -33.28 -29.17
C GLU A 359 1.92 -32.63 -27.79
N GLN A 360 2.97 -32.35 -27.02
CA GLN A 360 2.85 -31.65 -25.73
C GLN A 360 2.89 -30.12 -25.86
N VAL A 361 3.33 -29.57 -27.00
CA VAL A 361 3.52 -28.12 -27.17
C VAL A 361 2.16 -27.40 -27.27
N SER A 362 1.25 -27.89 -28.11
CA SER A 362 -0.07 -27.28 -28.33
C SER A 362 -1.03 -27.36 -27.14
N ARG A 363 -0.68 -28.07 -26.06
CA ARG A 363 -1.43 -28.09 -24.78
C ARG A 363 -0.86 -27.17 -23.71
N LEU A 364 0.27 -26.51 -23.96
CA LEU A 364 0.83 -25.46 -23.10
C LEU A 364 0.44 -24.06 -23.58
N GLU A 365 0.28 -23.86 -24.89
CA GLU A 365 -0.05 -22.56 -25.49
C GLU A 365 -1.44 -22.01 -25.09
N ASP A 366 -2.41 -22.89 -24.78
CA ASP A 366 -3.75 -22.49 -24.31
C ASP A 366 -3.78 -21.91 -22.88
N LEU A 367 -2.72 -22.10 -22.07
CA LEU A 367 -2.62 -21.57 -20.71
C LEU A 367 -1.89 -20.20 -20.65
N CYS A 368 -1.09 -19.87 -21.65
CA CYS A 368 -0.26 -18.66 -21.67
C CYS A 368 -0.63 -17.71 -22.81
N LYS A 369 -1.74 -16.98 -22.66
CA LYS A 369 -2.03 -15.80 -23.51
C LYS A 369 -1.18 -14.60 -23.10
N GLU A 370 0.13 -14.70 -23.35
CA GLU A 370 1.12 -13.64 -23.17
C GLU A 370 0.92 -12.48 -24.16
N LYS A 371 -0.06 -11.61 -23.85
CA LYS A 371 -0.08 -10.23 -24.41
C LYS A 371 -0.83 -9.20 -23.57
N ILE A 372 -1.07 -9.52 -22.30
CA ILE A 372 -1.89 -8.73 -21.37
C ILE A 372 -1.02 -8.05 -20.29
N LEU A 373 0.18 -8.58 -20.00
CA LEU A 373 1.09 -8.10 -18.96
C LEU A 373 1.79 -6.75 -19.24
N SER A 374 1.63 -6.19 -20.44
CA SER A 374 2.26 -4.92 -20.86
C SER A 374 1.26 -3.75 -21.00
N SER A 375 0.00 -3.90 -20.59
CA SER A 375 -1.03 -2.85 -20.79
C SER A 375 -2.13 -2.75 -19.72
N LEU A 376 -2.11 -3.55 -18.65
CA LEU A 376 -3.03 -3.35 -17.52
C LEU A 376 -2.56 -2.19 -16.60
N PRO A 377 -3.46 -1.30 -16.16
CA PRO A 377 -3.20 -0.42 -15.04
C PRO A 377 -2.91 -1.23 -13.76
N SER A 378 -1.92 -0.81 -12.97
CA SER A 378 -1.46 -1.45 -11.72
C SER A 378 -2.50 -1.41 -10.56
N SER A 379 -3.74 -1.03 -10.82
CA SER A 379 -4.74 -0.56 -9.85
C SER A 379 -5.83 -1.59 -9.54
N ALA A 380 -5.46 -2.86 -9.37
CA ALA A 380 -6.35 -3.93 -8.95
C ALA A 380 -5.59 -5.03 -8.18
N PRO A 381 -6.21 -5.70 -7.18
CA PRO A 381 -5.70 -6.97 -6.68
C PRO A 381 -5.71 -7.98 -7.85
N LEU A 382 -4.59 -8.67 -8.04
CA LEU A 382 -4.23 -9.41 -9.27
C LEU A 382 -5.12 -10.62 -9.59
N VAL A 383 -6.11 -10.92 -8.73
CA VAL A 383 -7.17 -11.92 -8.91
C VAL A 383 -8.16 -11.55 -10.04
N GLN A 384 -8.07 -10.36 -10.66
CA GLN A 384 -8.91 -9.94 -11.80
C GLN A 384 -8.56 -10.63 -13.13
N LEU A 385 -8.74 -11.96 -13.20
CA LEU A 385 -8.94 -12.66 -14.48
C LEU A 385 -10.45 -12.74 -14.84
N PRO A 386 -10.82 -12.78 -16.14
CA PRO A 386 -12.20 -12.97 -16.55
C PRO A 386 -12.83 -14.24 -15.97
N SER A 387 -14.03 -14.14 -15.44
CA SER A 387 -14.73 -15.28 -14.84
C SER A 387 -15.23 -16.26 -15.91
N LEU A 388 -14.59 -17.44 -16.00
CA LEU A 388 -15.20 -18.59 -16.65
C LEU A 388 -16.55 -18.89 -15.98
N LYS A 389 -17.60 -19.15 -16.77
CA LYS A 389 -18.98 -19.30 -16.28
C LYS A 389 -19.11 -20.48 -15.30
N GLY A 390 -19.34 -20.22 -14.02
CA GLY A 390 -19.61 -21.28 -13.04
C GLY A 390 -19.65 -20.84 -11.56
N SER A 391 -20.86 -20.81 -11.00
CA SER A 391 -21.21 -21.02 -9.58
C SER A 391 -20.21 -20.60 -8.46
N ALA A 392 -20.32 -19.34 -8.02
CA ALA A 392 -20.24 -18.94 -6.59
C ALA A 392 -20.73 -17.49 -6.43
N ARG A 393 -21.50 -17.17 -5.37
CA ARG A 393 -21.81 -15.77 -5.00
C ARG A 393 -20.68 -15.17 -4.15
N THR A 394 -19.52 -14.93 -4.77
CA THR A 394 -18.45 -14.16 -4.11
C THR A 394 -18.71 -12.66 -4.30
N LEU A 395 -18.73 -11.88 -3.22
CA LEU A 395 -18.80 -10.43 -3.29
C LEU A 395 -17.63 -9.88 -4.10
N SER A 396 -17.92 -9.15 -5.18
CA SER A 396 -16.88 -8.79 -6.15
C SER A 396 -15.86 -7.73 -5.70
N PHE A 397 -16.06 -7.18 -4.50
CA PHE A 397 -15.14 -6.28 -3.80
C PHE A 397 -14.42 -6.96 -2.62
N LEU A 398 -14.72 -8.23 -2.30
CA LEU A 398 -14.10 -8.93 -1.16
C LEU A 398 -12.56 -8.96 -1.20
N PRO A 399 -11.88 -9.23 -2.33
CA PRO A 399 -10.42 -9.13 -2.39
C PRO A 399 -9.87 -7.80 -1.88
N TRP A 400 -10.55 -6.69 -2.19
CA TRP A 400 -10.17 -5.35 -1.75
C TRP A 400 -10.35 -5.19 -0.24
N ALA A 401 -11.44 -5.71 0.31
CA ALA A 401 -11.68 -5.68 1.75
C ALA A 401 -10.67 -6.54 2.54
N LEU A 402 -10.25 -7.70 2.01
CA LEU A 402 -9.25 -8.56 2.66
C LEU A 402 -7.84 -7.95 2.63
N SER A 403 -7.41 -7.42 1.47
CA SER A 403 -6.15 -6.67 1.34
C SER A 403 -6.14 -5.35 2.12
N ALA A 404 -7.31 -4.77 2.40
CA ALA A 404 -7.45 -3.59 3.25
C ALA A 404 -7.39 -3.91 4.75
N ASP A 405 -7.70 -5.14 5.18
CA ASP A 405 -7.80 -5.47 6.61
C ASP A 405 -6.45 -5.35 7.34
N SER A 406 -5.36 -5.82 6.74
CA SER A 406 -4.00 -5.61 7.27
C SER A 406 -3.63 -4.12 7.36
N CYS A 407 -3.98 -3.34 6.33
CA CYS A 407 -3.79 -1.88 6.30
C CYS A 407 -4.61 -1.18 7.39
N ALA A 408 -5.82 -1.64 7.65
CA ALA A 408 -6.77 -1.09 8.60
C ALA A 408 -6.54 -1.50 10.07
N GLY A 409 -5.43 -2.17 10.39
CA GLY A 409 -5.20 -2.64 11.77
C GLY A 409 -6.12 -3.82 12.17
N ARG A 410 -6.45 -4.66 11.19
CA ARG A 410 -7.06 -5.99 11.29
C ARG A 410 -8.49 -6.09 11.92
N PRO A 411 -9.43 -5.17 11.65
CA PRO A 411 -10.78 -5.20 12.24
C PRO A 411 -11.63 -6.43 11.88
N PHE A 412 -11.53 -6.97 10.66
CA PHE A 412 -12.26 -8.18 10.27
C PHE A 412 -11.65 -9.43 10.93
N ARG A 413 -10.32 -9.52 11.00
CA ARG A 413 -9.63 -10.57 11.75
C ARG A 413 -9.97 -10.54 13.24
N ASP A 414 -9.94 -9.37 13.86
CA ASP A 414 -10.32 -9.20 15.27
C ASP A 414 -11.78 -9.65 15.48
N PHE A 415 -12.71 -9.32 14.56
CA PHE A 415 -14.09 -9.83 14.60
C PHE A 415 -14.16 -11.36 14.53
N LEU A 416 -13.41 -12.01 13.63
CA LEU A 416 -13.36 -13.48 13.52
C LEU A 416 -12.88 -14.13 14.83
N GLN A 417 -11.87 -13.55 15.49
CA GLN A 417 -11.40 -14.02 16.80
C GLN A 417 -12.48 -13.85 17.89
N HIS A 418 -13.19 -12.72 17.92
CA HIS A 418 -14.30 -12.50 18.87
C HIS A 418 -15.55 -13.36 18.59
N GLN A 419 -15.60 -14.08 17.47
CA GLN A 419 -16.65 -15.04 17.12
C GLN A 419 -16.20 -16.50 17.21
N ASP A 420 -15.03 -16.76 17.82
CA ASP A 420 -14.36 -18.06 17.93
C ASP A 420 -14.29 -18.80 16.57
N ARG A 421 -13.72 -18.10 15.58
CA ARG A 421 -13.54 -18.60 14.20
C ARG A 421 -12.05 -18.83 13.88
N PRO A 422 -11.40 -19.85 14.49
CA PRO A 422 -9.97 -20.06 14.33
C PRO A 422 -9.56 -20.43 12.90
N MET A 423 -10.38 -21.21 12.18
CA MET A 423 -10.09 -21.60 10.79
C MET A 423 -10.17 -20.39 9.84
N GLU A 424 -11.21 -19.58 9.97
CA GLU A 424 -11.41 -18.36 9.18
C GLU A 424 -10.33 -17.31 9.49
N THR A 425 -9.93 -17.19 10.76
CA THR A 425 -8.80 -16.34 11.18
C THR A 425 -7.51 -16.81 10.53
N HIS A 426 -7.23 -18.12 10.54
CA HIS A 426 -6.03 -18.72 9.95
C HIS A 426 -5.99 -18.58 8.41
N LEU A 427 -7.14 -18.67 7.73
CA LEU A 427 -7.27 -18.38 6.29
C LEU A 427 -7.04 -16.90 5.95
N LEU A 428 -7.44 -15.98 6.84
CA LEU A 428 -7.21 -14.55 6.68
C LEU A 428 -5.75 -14.17 6.96
N ASP A 429 -5.12 -14.78 7.96
CA ASP A 429 -3.69 -14.64 8.21
C ASP A 429 -2.85 -15.19 7.04
N LEU A 430 -3.23 -16.33 6.45
CA LEU A 430 -2.64 -16.83 5.20
C LEU A 430 -2.82 -15.83 4.04
N TRP A 431 -4.00 -15.20 3.90
CA TRP A 431 -4.18 -14.12 2.90
C TRP A 431 -3.21 -12.96 3.14
N HIS A 432 -3.04 -12.50 4.38
CA HIS A 432 -2.15 -11.38 4.71
C HIS A 432 -0.67 -11.70 4.49
N ASP A 433 -0.19 -12.87 4.93
CA ASP A 433 1.21 -13.25 4.70
C ASP A 433 1.51 -13.49 3.21
N LEU A 434 0.53 -13.98 2.42
CA LEU A 434 0.65 -14.08 0.96
C LEU A 434 0.72 -12.71 0.27
N GLU A 435 -0.07 -11.72 0.71
CA GLU A 435 0.01 -10.33 0.20
C GLU A 435 1.33 -9.65 0.61
N GLU A 436 1.88 -9.94 1.79
CA GLU A 436 3.20 -9.43 2.20
C GLU A 436 4.36 -10.06 1.40
N PHE A 437 4.25 -11.35 1.05
CA PHE A 437 5.25 -12.05 0.25
C PHE A 437 5.34 -11.52 -1.20
N LEU A 438 4.22 -11.06 -1.78
CA LEU A 438 4.15 -10.66 -3.20
C LEU A 438 5.13 -9.53 -3.60
N PRO A 439 5.18 -8.36 -2.93
CA PRO A 439 6.17 -7.32 -3.23
C PRO A 439 7.61 -7.83 -3.08
N VAL A 440 7.89 -8.56 -2.00
CA VAL A 440 9.23 -9.06 -1.65
C VAL A 440 9.77 -10.02 -2.71
N VAL A 441 8.91 -10.85 -3.32
CA VAL A 441 9.30 -11.80 -4.37
C VAL A 441 9.28 -11.19 -5.78
N LEU A 442 8.47 -10.16 -6.03
CA LEU A 442 8.38 -9.50 -7.34
C LEU A 442 9.45 -8.41 -7.54
N ASP A 443 9.90 -7.74 -6.47
CA ASP A 443 10.97 -6.74 -6.56
C ASP A 443 12.36 -7.40 -6.65
N SER A 444 12.78 -7.65 -7.89
CA SER A 444 14.10 -8.19 -8.21
C SER A 444 15.25 -7.17 -8.12
N SER A 445 14.99 -5.91 -7.78
CA SER A 445 16.02 -4.87 -7.70
C SER A 445 16.73 -4.83 -6.34
N ARG A 446 16.06 -5.30 -5.27
CA ARG A 446 16.60 -5.35 -3.91
C ARG A 446 17.55 -6.54 -3.76
N GLU A 447 18.86 -6.29 -3.80
CA GLU A 447 19.91 -7.27 -3.46
C GLU A 447 19.67 -7.91 -2.08
N ASN A 448 19.13 -7.13 -1.14
CA ASN A 448 18.81 -7.59 0.21
C ASN A 448 17.55 -8.48 0.32
N SER A 449 16.79 -8.69 -0.77
CA SER A 449 15.51 -9.41 -0.71
C SER A 449 15.62 -10.93 -0.53
N PHE A 450 16.70 -11.59 -0.95
CA PHE A 450 16.79 -13.06 -0.97
C PHE A 450 16.48 -13.70 0.39
N PHE A 451 17.13 -13.22 1.46
CA PHE A 451 16.90 -13.73 2.82
C PHE A 451 15.48 -13.47 3.31
N LEU A 452 14.89 -12.32 2.96
CA LEU A 452 13.52 -11.97 3.35
C LEU A 452 12.48 -12.81 2.60
N ARG A 453 12.68 -13.08 1.29
CA ARG A 453 11.88 -14.02 0.49
C ARG A 453 11.88 -15.41 1.15
N HIS A 454 13.07 -15.93 1.45
CA HIS A 454 13.19 -17.26 2.02
C HIS A 454 12.59 -17.34 3.43
N LEU A 455 12.84 -16.34 4.29
CA LEU A 455 12.26 -16.27 5.65
C LEU A 455 10.72 -16.19 5.63
N THR A 456 10.13 -15.32 4.81
CA THR A 456 8.67 -15.17 4.73
C THR A 456 8.03 -16.39 4.07
N GLY A 457 8.67 -16.98 3.05
CA GLY A 457 8.20 -18.20 2.41
C GLY A 457 8.25 -19.44 3.33
N ASP A 458 9.35 -19.62 4.07
CA ASP A 458 9.51 -20.65 5.09
C ASP A 458 8.52 -20.49 6.25
N LYS A 459 8.30 -19.25 6.72
CA LYS A 459 7.23 -18.91 7.69
C LYS A 459 5.87 -19.38 7.17
N ILE A 460 5.48 -19.00 5.95
CA ILE A 460 4.18 -19.40 5.37
C ILE A 460 4.07 -20.93 5.27
N CYS A 461 5.14 -21.59 4.84
CA CYS A 461 5.17 -23.04 4.75
C CYS A 461 4.96 -23.71 6.12
N LYS A 462 5.66 -23.27 7.16
CA LYS A 462 5.55 -23.83 8.53
C LYS A 462 4.23 -23.49 9.20
N THR A 463 3.76 -22.25 9.09
CA THR A 463 2.54 -21.81 9.77
C THR A 463 1.28 -22.43 9.15
N TYR A 464 1.17 -22.51 7.83
CA TYR A 464 -0.10 -22.89 7.16
C TYR A 464 -0.02 -24.17 6.31
N LEU A 465 1.18 -24.57 5.83
CA LEU A 465 1.32 -25.57 4.76
C LEU A 465 2.14 -26.82 5.16
N GLU A 466 2.33 -27.10 6.46
CA GLU A 466 2.81 -28.42 6.90
C GLU A 466 1.75 -29.51 6.63
N GLU A 467 2.16 -30.78 6.52
CA GLU A 467 1.28 -31.88 6.07
C GLU A 467 0.03 -32.03 6.94
N ASP A 468 0.17 -31.80 8.25
CA ASP A 468 -0.92 -31.80 9.22
C ASP A 468 -1.91 -30.64 9.01
N ASN A 469 -1.50 -29.53 8.42
CA ASN A 469 -2.33 -28.33 8.21
C ASN A 469 -2.92 -28.29 6.80
N ILE A 470 -2.20 -28.81 5.80
CA ILE A 470 -2.71 -29.00 4.42
C ILE A 470 -4.00 -29.83 4.41
N GLN A 471 -4.11 -30.84 5.29
CA GLN A 471 -5.32 -31.68 5.39
C GLN A 471 -6.50 -31.00 6.11
N LYS A 472 -6.27 -29.91 6.85
CA LYS A 472 -7.28 -29.19 7.64
C LYS A 472 -7.84 -27.96 6.93
N LEU A 473 -7.04 -27.32 6.06
CA LEU A 473 -7.45 -26.12 5.32
C LEU A 473 -8.56 -26.43 4.30
N PRO A 474 -9.67 -25.67 4.25
CA PRO A 474 -10.76 -25.85 3.28
C PRO A 474 -10.41 -25.25 1.89
N LEU A 475 -9.23 -25.58 1.38
CA LEU A 475 -8.67 -25.15 0.09
C LEU A 475 -8.32 -26.39 -0.75
N GLU A 476 -8.17 -26.26 -2.07
CA GLU A 476 -7.83 -27.40 -2.91
C GLU A 476 -6.42 -27.92 -2.57
N SER A 477 -6.27 -29.21 -2.23
CA SER A 477 -4.96 -29.78 -1.84
C SER A 477 -3.89 -29.58 -2.92
N ARG A 478 -4.28 -29.59 -4.21
CA ARG A 478 -3.39 -29.24 -5.34
C ARG A 478 -2.88 -27.80 -5.27
N THR A 479 -3.70 -26.86 -4.82
CA THR A 479 -3.33 -25.46 -4.59
C THR A 479 -2.32 -25.37 -3.45
N LEU A 480 -2.58 -26.06 -2.34
CA LEU A 480 -1.72 -26.07 -1.15
C LEU A 480 -0.33 -26.66 -1.44
N THR A 481 -0.25 -27.86 -2.03
CA THR A 481 1.03 -28.47 -2.42
C THR A 481 1.80 -27.59 -3.43
N LYS A 482 1.10 -26.90 -4.35
CA LYS A 482 1.74 -25.98 -5.31
C LYS A 482 2.07 -24.59 -4.77
N LEU A 483 1.58 -24.22 -3.59
CA LEU A 483 2.17 -23.14 -2.81
C LEU A 483 3.45 -23.62 -2.13
N TRP A 484 3.36 -24.68 -1.32
CA TRP A 484 4.48 -25.20 -0.53
C TRP A 484 5.74 -25.43 -1.37
N ASN A 485 5.59 -26.10 -2.52
CA ASN A 485 6.67 -26.40 -3.47
C ASN A 485 7.50 -25.21 -3.98
N HIS A 486 6.98 -23.98 -3.88
CA HIS A 486 7.65 -22.76 -4.37
C HIS A 486 7.98 -21.80 -3.22
N LEU A 487 7.05 -21.61 -2.29
CA LEU A 487 7.24 -20.71 -1.14
C LEU A 487 8.39 -21.19 -0.24
N ILE A 488 8.60 -22.49 -0.06
CA ILE A 488 9.73 -23.01 0.74
C ILE A 488 11.11 -22.62 0.19
N PHE A 489 11.20 -22.30 -1.10
CA PHE A 489 12.43 -21.80 -1.75
C PHE A 489 12.46 -20.27 -1.91
N GLY A 490 11.43 -19.56 -1.46
CA GLY A 490 11.28 -18.12 -1.68
C GLY A 490 10.93 -17.75 -3.13
N GLU A 491 10.39 -18.69 -3.92
CA GLU A 491 10.00 -18.48 -5.32
C GLU A 491 8.59 -17.89 -5.45
N PHE A 492 8.36 -17.14 -6.53
CA PHE A 492 7.02 -16.69 -6.91
C PHE A 492 6.17 -17.88 -7.39
N SER A 493 4.92 -17.96 -6.93
CA SER A 493 3.96 -18.98 -7.37
C SER A 493 2.66 -18.36 -7.88
N PRO A 494 2.22 -18.64 -9.13
CA PRO A 494 0.90 -18.19 -9.61
C PRO A 494 -0.27 -18.84 -8.84
N TRP A 495 -0.01 -19.86 -8.02
CA TRP A 495 -1.00 -20.48 -7.14
C TRP A 495 -1.41 -19.57 -5.97
N ILE A 496 -0.67 -18.49 -5.69
CA ILE A 496 -1.04 -17.44 -4.71
C ILE A 496 -2.43 -16.87 -5.05
N PHE A 497 -2.63 -16.42 -6.29
CA PHE A 497 -3.90 -15.86 -6.74
C PHE A 497 -5.04 -16.90 -6.77
N ARG A 498 -4.70 -18.19 -6.87
CA ARG A 498 -5.69 -19.27 -6.77
C ARG A 498 -6.10 -19.52 -5.32
N ALA A 499 -5.16 -19.61 -4.40
CA ALA A 499 -5.43 -19.73 -2.97
C ALA A 499 -6.24 -18.53 -2.46
N GLN A 500 -5.85 -17.30 -2.84
CA GLN A 500 -6.63 -16.09 -2.60
C GLN A 500 -8.08 -16.22 -3.12
N LYS A 501 -8.29 -16.67 -4.36
CA LYS A 501 -9.63 -16.89 -4.93
C LYS A 501 -10.42 -17.97 -4.20
N GLU A 502 -9.77 -18.99 -3.64
CA GLU A 502 -10.41 -20.03 -2.82
C GLU A 502 -10.77 -19.51 -1.41
N ILE A 503 -9.85 -18.81 -0.74
CA ILE A 503 -10.08 -18.10 0.54
C ILE A 503 -11.25 -17.12 0.43
N CYS A 504 -11.34 -16.35 -0.66
CA CYS A 504 -12.46 -15.46 -0.95
C CYS A 504 -13.82 -16.16 -1.10
N LYS A 505 -13.88 -17.47 -1.39
CA LYS A 505 -15.15 -18.21 -1.34
C LYS A 505 -15.56 -18.50 0.10
N VAL A 506 -14.61 -18.92 0.93
CA VAL A 506 -14.84 -19.31 2.34
C VAL A 506 -15.20 -18.09 3.19
N LEU A 507 -14.39 -17.03 3.13
CA LEU A 507 -14.56 -15.84 3.98
C LEU A 507 -15.75 -14.95 3.60
N CYS A 508 -16.44 -15.22 2.48
CA CYS A 508 -17.48 -14.34 1.94
C CYS A 508 -18.68 -14.17 2.91
N CYS A 509 -19.18 -15.25 3.50
CA CYS A 509 -20.31 -15.19 4.42
C CYS A 509 -19.94 -14.47 5.72
N PHE A 510 -18.79 -14.79 6.30
CA PHE A 510 -18.30 -14.17 7.53
C PHE A 510 -18.01 -12.68 7.36
N TYR A 511 -17.56 -12.24 6.18
CA TYR A 511 -17.41 -10.81 5.87
C TYR A 511 -18.76 -10.10 5.72
N GLU A 512 -19.82 -10.79 5.24
CA GLU A 512 -21.18 -10.25 5.28
C GLU A 512 -21.74 -10.14 6.71
N GLU A 513 -21.39 -11.09 7.60
CA GLU A 513 -21.70 -11.02 9.04
C GLU A 513 -20.96 -9.87 9.73
N PHE A 514 -19.68 -9.65 9.40
CA PHE A 514 -18.89 -8.51 9.86
C PHE A 514 -19.50 -7.17 9.45
N LEU A 515 -19.89 -7.00 8.17
CA LEU A 515 -20.59 -5.81 7.71
C LEU A 515 -21.92 -5.60 8.45
N ALA A 516 -22.67 -6.66 8.73
CA ALA A 516 -23.90 -6.60 9.52
C ALA A 516 -23.64 -6.32 11.03
N ALA A 517 -22.43 -6.59 11.54
CA ALA A 517 -22.03 -6.18 12.89
C ALA A 517 -21.61 -4.70 12.93
N ASP A 518 -20.82 -4.23 11.96
CA ASP A 518 -20.43 -2.82 11.80
C ASP A 518 -21.65 -1.91 11.61
N ASP A 519 -22.59 -2.30 10.72
CA ASP A 519 -23.86 -1.62 10.52
C ASP A 519 -24.67 -1.50 11.83
N ARG A 520 -24.69 -2.56 12.66
CA ARG A 520 -25.41 -2.56 13.95
C ARG A 520 -24.75 -1.66 14.99
N THR A 521 -23.42 -1.71 15.15
CA THR A 521 -22.74 -0.84 16.14
C THR A 521 -22.85 0.62 15.76
N PHE A 522 -22.77 0.95 14.47
CA PHE A 522 -22.96 2.32 13.98
C PHE A 522 -24.38 2.83 14.26
N LEU A 523 -25.42 2.06 13.89
CA LEU A 523 -26.81 2.45 14.13
C LEU A 523 -27.16 2.56 15.63
N GLN A 524 -26.56 1.74 16.50
CA GLN A 524 -26.76 1.84 17.96
C GLN A 524 -26.30 3.20 18.54
N PHE A 525 -25.27 3.82 17.97
CA PHE A 525 -24.83 5.17 18.35
C PHE A 525 -25.66 6.26 17.65
N MET A 526 -26.05 6.05 16.39
CA MET A 526 -26.81 7.04 15.61
C MET A 526 -28.32 7.08 15.93
N SER A 527 -28.88 6.04 16.56
CA SER A 527 -30.29 5.95 16.93
C SER A 527 -30.50 5.11 18.21
N PRO A 528 -30.05 5.59 19.39
CA PRO A 528 -30.22 4.87 20.65
C PRO A 528 -31.69 4.84 21.10
N GLY A 529 -32.43 3.82 20.67
CA GLY A 529 -33.82 3.56 21.04
C GLY A 529 -34.80 3.31 19.88
N GLY A 530 -34.34 3.36 18.63
CA GLY A 530 -35.20 3.11 17.47
C GLY A 530 -35.30 1.64 17.06
N ASP A 531 -36.43 0.99 17.35
CA ASP A 531 -36.87 -0.20 16.59
C ASP A 531 -37.23 0.26 15.17
N VAL A 532 -36.34 0.06 14.21
CA VAL A 532 -36.50 0.56 12.83
C VAL A 532 -37.57 -0.25 12.09
N PRO A 533 -38.73 0.32 11.74
CA PRO A 533 -39.73 -0.37 10.94
C PRO A 533 -39.21 -0.57 9.52
N VAL A 534 -39.54 -1.69 8.87
CA VAL A 534 -39.13 -1.94 7.47
C VAL A 534 -40.09 -1.23 6.52
N PRO A 535 -39.66 -0.20 5.77
CA PRO A 535 -40.51 0.46 4.77
C PRO A 535 -40.41 -0.29 3.43
N GLU A 536 -41.49 -0.24 2.64
CA GLU A 536 -41.48 -0.84 1.30
C GLU A 536 -40.62 -0.08 0.29
N MET A 537 -40.24 -0.78 -0.77
CA MET A 537 -39.09 -0.43 -1.60
C MET A 537 -39.46 0.46 -2.79
N GLN A 538 -39.15 1.75 -2.71
CA GLN A 538 -39.02 2.61 -3.89
C GLN A 538 -37.55 2.89 -4.19
N GLY A 539 -37.14 2.59 -5.43
CA GLY A 539 -35.74 2.56 -5.84
C GLY A 539 -35.24 3.91 -6.34
N LEU A 540 -34.67 4.72 -5.45
CA LEU A 540 -33.83 5.85 -5.88
C LEU A 540 -32.52 5.33 -6.49
N THR A 541 -32.18 5.87 -7.66
CA THR A 541 -30.85 5.78 -8.25
C THR A 541 -29.92 6.71 -7.49
N ALA A 542 -28.97 6.15 -6.73
CA ALA A 542 -27.77 6.89 -6.38
C ALA A 542 -27.08 7.31 -7.69
N ASP A 543 -26.55 8.53 -7.77
CA ASP A 543 -26.00 9.00 -9.03
C ASP A 543 -24.80 8.12 -9.46
N ARG A 544 -24.71 7.89 -10.76
CA ARG A 544 -23.66 7.08 -11.37
C ARG A 544 -22.31 7.80 -11.29
N ALA A 545 -22.27 9.13 -11.30
CA ALA A 545 -21.03 9.88 -11.11
C ALA A 545 -20.59 9.83 -9.64
N GLU A 546 -21.47 10.13 -8.67
CA GLU A 546 -21.16 9.98 -7.23
C GLU A 546 -20.66 8.57 -6.87
N SER A 547 -21.35 7.54 -7.37
CA SER A 547 -20.97 6.13 -7.15
C SER A 547 -19.60 5.78 -7.77
N PHE A 548 -19.23 6.42 -8.89
CA PHE A 548 -17.94 6.24 -9.53
C PHE A 548 -16.83 6.96 -8.74
N LEU A 549 -17.01 8.25 -8.43
CA LEU A 549 -16.07 9.06 -7.66
C LEU A 549 -15.73 8.43 -6.30
N LEU A 550 -16.75 7.97 -5.57
CA LEU A 550 -16.58 7.24 -4.32
C LEU A 550 -15.74 5.96 -4.50
N SER A 551 -16.01 5.18 -5.55
CA SER A 551 -15.25 3.95 -5.82
C SER A 551 -13.79 4.23 -6.15
N GLN A 552 -13.51 5.37 -6.78
CA GLN A 552 -12.16 5.81 -7.07
C GLN A 552 -11.45 6.25 -5.79
N ARG A 553 -12.11 7.06 -4.94
CA ARG A 553 -11.59 7.42 -3.61
C ARG A 553 -11.20 6.20 -2.78
N ILE A 554 -12.08 5.19 -2.70
CA ILE A 554 -11.85 3.94 -1.96
C ILE A 554 -10.72 3.07 -2.58
N ASN A 555 -10.55 3.08 -3.90
CA ASN A 555 -9.43 2.41 -4.58
C ASN A 555 -8.10 3.08 -4.21
N GLN A 556 -8.08 4.40 -4.23
CA GLN A 556 -6.86 5.17 -4.05
C GLN A 556 -6.41 5.26 -2.59
N THR A 557 -7.34 5.42 -1.63
CA THR A 557 -7.02 5.28 -0.21
C THR A 557 -6.48 3.90 0.13
N LEU A 558 -6.94 2.83 -0.56
CA LEU A 558 -6.31 1.52 -0.46
C LEU A 558 -4.89 1.52 -1.04
N LYS A 559 -4.65 2.01 -2.26
CA LYS A 559 -3.31 2.07 -2.86
C LYS A 559 -2.30 2.77 -1.93
N LEU A 560 -2.68 3.97 -1.47
CA LEU A 560 -1.90 4.83 -0.58
C LEU A 560 -1.59 4.11 0.74
N SER A 561 -2.60 3.46 1.32
CA SER A 561 -2.41 2.66 2.53
C SER A 561 -1.53 1.43 2.30
N GLN A 562 -1.64 0.73 1.17
CA GLN A 562 -0.78 -0.42 0.84
C GLN A 562 0.67 -0.01 0.56
N ALA A 563 0.88 1.14 -0.11
CA ALA A 563 2.21 1.69 -0.36
C ALA A 563 2.92 2.09 0.95
N LEU A 564 2.17 2.69 1.89
CA LEU A 564 2.64 2.98 3.25
C LEU A 564 2.66 1.74 4.17
N HIS A 565 2.06 0.62 3.79
CA HIS A 565 2.14 -0.66 4.52
C HIS A 565 3.27 -1.57 3.98
N GLY A 566 3.76 -1.32 2.76
CA GLY A 566 4.74 -2.17 2.08
C GLY A 566 4.13 -3.36 1.31
N THR A 567 2.80 -3.51 1.28
CA THR A 567 2.07 -4.52 0.50
C THR A 567 1.85 -4.12 -0.96
N ARG A 568 2.26 -2.91 -1.36
CA ARG A 568 2.30 -2.42 -2.73
C ARG A 568 3.63 -1.73 -2.96
N ASN A 569 4.28 -1.97 -4.10
CA ASN A 569 5.47 -1.21 -4.50
C ASN A 569 5.11 0.27 -4.60
N LEU A 570 5.97 1.14 -4.08
CA LEU A 570 5.87 2.57 -4.27
C LEU A 570 5.95 2.89 -5.77
N GLU A 571 4.98 3.66 -6.26
CA GLU A 571 5.01 4.23 -7.60
C GLU A 571 5.96 5.43 -7.57
N GLY A 572 6.91 5.48 -8.53
CA GLY A 572 7.90 6.54 -8.60
C GLY A 572 7.26 7.91 -8.84
N VAL A 573 7.86 8.94 -8.25
CA VAL A 573 7.38 10.33 -8.31
C VAL A 573 7.16 10.75 -9.77
N SER A 574 5.94 11.18 -10.09
CA SER A 574 5.49 11.47 -11.45
C SER A 574 4.87 12.87 -11.55
N SER A 575 4.55 13.30 -12.78
CA SER A 575 3.80 14.53 -13.03
C SER A 575 2.46 14.56 -12.28
N GLU A 576 1.75 13.42 -12.21
CA GLU A 576 0.53 13.25 -11.41
C GLU A 576 0.79 13.51 -9.92
N SER A 577 1.96 13.13 -9.38
CA SER A 577 2.34 13.39 -7.99
C SER A 577 2.52 14.89 -7.67
N TRP A 578 2.98 15.68 -8.63
CA TRP A 578 3.14 17.13 -8.48
C TRP A 578 1.81 17.87 -8.67
N GLN A 579 0.98 17.41 -9.61
CA GLN A 579 -0.39 17.91 -9.79
C GLN A 579 -1.24 17.70 -8.53
N LEU A 580 -1.09 16.55 -7.85
CA LEU A 580 -1.71 16.30 -6.55
C LEU A 580 -1.15 17.17 -5.42
N LEU A 581 0.15 17.48 -5.43
CA LEU A 581 0.72 18.41 -4.46
C LEU A 581 0.15 19.83 -4.63
N ALA A 582 -0.10 20.25 -5.87
CA ALA A 582 -0.67 21.56 -6.19
C ALA A 582 -2.17 21.68 -5.84
N SER A 583 -2.98 20.62 -6.02
CA SER A 583 -4.41 20.63 -5.67
C SER A 583 -4.70 20.32 -4.20
N ARG A 584 -3.74 19.77 -3.44
CA ARG A 584 -3.99 19.30 -2.07
C ARG A 584 -4.17 20.42 -1.04
N ASP A 585 -5.42 20.61 -0.65
CA ASP A 585 -5.81 21.32 0.57
C ASP A 585 -6.28 20.32 1.65
N LEU A 586 -5.52 20.20 2.75
CA LEU A 586 -5.85 19.33 3.87
C LEU A 586 -7.21 19.70 4.51
N GLN A 587 -7.55 20.98 4.56
CA GLN A 587 -8.80 21.47 5.16
C GLN A 587 -10.04 21.12 4.32
N LYS A 588 -9.84 20.76 3.04
CA LYS A 588 -10.88 20.27 2.13
C LYS A 588 -10.93 18.73 2.05
N GLY A 589 -10.23 18.01 2.93
CA GLY A 589 -10.17 16.53 2.91
C GLY A 589 -8.88 15.97 2.31
N GLY A 590 -7.94 16.84 1.93
CA GLY A 590 -6.55 16.50 1.66
C GLY A 590 -6.33 15.41 0.62
N SER A 591 -5.49 14.45 0.96
CA SER A 591 -5.12 13.28 0.18
C SER A 591 -6.30 12.45 -0.34
N THR A 592 -7.48 12.56 0.30
CA THR A 592 -8.69 11.82 -0.12
C THR A 592 -9.58 12.60 -1.08
N GLN A 593 -9.37 13.91 -1.23
CA GLN A 593 -10.16 14.82 -2.07
C GLN A 593 -9.35 15.39 -3.25
N ALA A 594 -8.06 15.69 -3.07
CA ALA A 594 -7.18 16.23 -4.10
C ALA A 594 -7.14 15.39 -5.39
N GLU A 595 -7.21 14.05 -5.24
CA GLU A 595 -7.31 13.12 -6.36
C GLU A 595 -8.69 13.06 -7.02
N MET A 596 -9.76 13.44 -6.31
CA MET A 596 -11.08 13.57 -6.92
C MET A 596 -11.16 14.81 -7.83
N GLU A 597 -10.36 15.84 -7.55
CA GLU A 597 -10.37 17.11 -8.28
C GLU A 597 -9.53 17.08 -9.57
N LEU A 598 -8.54 16.19 -9.69
CA LEU A 598 -7.81 15.96 -10.97
C LEU A 598 -8.61 15.14 -12.02
N LEU A 599 -9.88 14.83 -11.75
CA LEU A 599 -10.73 13.94 -12.57
C LEU A 599 -11.97 14.63 -13.15
N LEU A 600 -12.14 15.93 -12.86
CA LEU A 600 -13.32 16.75 -13.17
C LEU A 600 -12.96 17.88 -14.15
#